data_AF-A0A817INW9-F1
#
_entry.id   AF-A0A817INW9-F1
#
_cell.length_a   1.000
_cell.length_b   1.000
_cell.length_c   1.000
_cell.angle_alpha   90.00
_cell.angle_beta   90.00
_cell.angle_gamma   90.00
#
_symmetry.space_group_name_H-M   'P 1'
#
loop_
_entity.id
_entity.type
_entity.pdbx_description
1 polymer ?
#
loop_
_entity_poly.entity_id
_entity_poly.type
_entity_poly.pdbx_seq_one_letter_code
_entity_poly.pdbx_strand_id
1 'polypeptide(L)'
;MIHIKNIIDDHHGSISTFTILTYNCLASNLAEPKYFPRTDPTHLDFSYRSKLFEHELQSFNADIVCLQEIHQDDFHQWLSPFLFQLGYGEGTFAKRGGTKAKDGVVIFFKRDKFKLINQYRLDYFDIAQVQFPTEASLATYNVALFCLLQIQNNKGPPLAAILDESTTGVDPNARQQMQEIF
;
A
#
# COMPACT_ATOMS: atom_id res chain seq x y z
N MET A 1 1.08 -1.38 12.13
CA MET A 1 -0.25 -1.33 11.48
C MET A 1 -1.24 -0.70 12.44
N ILE A 2 -2.10 0.17 11.93
CA ILE A 2 -3.14 0.88 12.67
C ILE A 2 -4.50 0.42 12.14
N HIS A 3 -5.42 0.05 13.02
CA HIS A 3 -6.79 -0.29 12.65
C HIS A 3 -7.68 0.94 12.84
N ILE A 4 -8.37 1.36 11.79
CA ILE A 4 -9.33 2.46 11.81
C ILE A 4 -10.74 1.88 11.76
N LYS A 5 -11.55 2.25 12.75
CA LYS A 5 -12.98 1.94 12.78
C LYS A 5 -13.75 3.17 12.31
N ASN A 6 -14.52 3.03 11.24
CA ASN A 6 -15.41 4.08 10.81
C ASN A 6 -16.73 3.95 11.58
N ILE A 7 -17.04 4.92 12.43
CA ILE A 7 -18.35 5.02 13.09
C ILE A 7 -19.19 5.93 12.20
N ILE A 8 -19.94 5.34 11.28
CA ILE A 8 -21.04 6.03 10.61
C ILE A 8 -22.31 5.32 11.09
N ASP A 9 -23.01 5.95 12.04
CA ASP A 9 -24.38 5.60 12.39
C ASP A 9 -25.35 6.31 11.42
N ASP A 10 -26.27 5.54 10.84
CA ASP A 10 -27.70 5.70 11.11
C ASP A 10 -28.46 4.51 10.50
N HIS A 11 -29.05 3.70 11.39
CA HIS A 11 -30.06 2.67 11.14
C HIS A 11 -29.78 1.65 10.00
N HIS A 12 -29.14 0.51 10.35
CA HIS A 12 -28.99 -0.76 9.59
C HIS A 12 -27.84 -0.92 8.55
N GLY A 13 -26.56 -0.83 8.94
CA GLY A 13 -25.52 -1.48 8.10
C GLY A 13 -24.06 -1.29 8.47
N SER A 14 -23.44 -2.37 8.98
CA SER A 14 -22.00 -2.67 9.16
C SER A 14 -21.00 -1.51 9.38
N ILE A 15 -20.32 -1.54 10.54
CA ILE A 15 -19.08 -0.80 10.79
C ILE A 15 -18.05 -1.14 9.70
N SER A 16 -17.68 -0.18 8.85
CA SER A 16 -16.58 -0.35 7.91
C SER A 16 -15.27 -0.11 8.66
N THR A 17 -14.36 -1.09 8.66
CA THR A 17 -13.02 -0.95 9.22
C THR A 17 -11.99 -1.08 8.12
N PHE A 18 -10.87 -0.38 8.27
CA PHE A 18 -9.74 -0.53 7.38
C PHE A 18 -8.42 -0.40 8.15
N THR A 19 -7.35 -0.86 7.53
CA THR A 19 -6.01 -0.89 8.11
C THR A 19 -5.09 0.07 7.38
N ILE A 20 -4.20 0.71 8.15
CA ILE A 20 -3.13 1.55 7.64
C ILE A 20 -1.80 0.96 8.09
N LEU A 21 -0.90 0.70 7.15
CA LEU A 21 0.51 0.45 7.43
C LEU A 21 1.29 1.76 7.22
N THR A 22 2.16 2.10 8.17
CA THR A 22 3.19 3.11 7.97
C THR A 22 4.54 2.46 8.21
N TYR A 23 5.50 2.69 7.31
CA TYR A 23 6.80 2.04 7.41
C TYR A 23 7.90 2.81 6.68
N ASN A 24 9.06 2.95 7.32
CA ASN A 24 10.25 3.55 6.73
C ASN A 24 11.15 2.43 6.20
N CYS A 25 11.44 2.47 4.89
CA CYS A 25 12.08 1.37 4.19
C CYS A 25 13.60 1.48 4.06
N LEU A 26 14.21 2.56 4.55
CA LEU A 26 15.64 2.86 4.37
C LEU A 26 16.05 2.80 2.88
N ALA A 27 16.04 3.94 2.19
CA ALA A 27 16.27 3.98 0.74
C ALA A 27 17.55 3.24 0.32
N SER A 28 17.56 2.64 -0.87
CA SER A 28 18.71 1.87 -1.38
C SER A 28 20.02 2.66 -1.36
N ASN A 29 19.96 3.97 -1.61
CA ASN A 29 21.12 4.87 -1.56
C ASN A 29 21.52 5.35 -0.14
N LEU A 30 20.79 4.97 0.90
CA LEU A 30 21.06 5.35 2.30
C LEU A 30 21.63 4.19 3.13
N ALA A 31 21.50 2.95 2.65
CA ALA A 31 21.99 1.73 3.31
C ALA A 31 23.52 1.52 3.12
N GLU A 32 24.34 2.54 3.36
CA GLU A 32 25.79 2.43 3.20
C GLU A 32 26.46 1.71 4.40
N PRO A 33 27.37 0.74 4.20
CA PRO A 33 28.01 -0.01 5.29
C PRO A 33 28.68 0.84 6.38
N LYS A 34 29.18 2.03 6.01
CA LYS A 34 29.78 2.97 6.97
C LYS A 34 28.81 3.43 8.07
N TYR A 35 27.51 3.44 7.80
CA TYR A 35 26.47 3.78 8.77
C TYR A 35 25.93 2.54 9.51
N PHE A 36 26.23 1.33 9.03
CA PHE A 36 25.75 0.06 9.57
C PHE A 36 26.91 -0.94 9.81
N PRO A 37 27.90 -0.60 10.65
CA PRO A 37 29.15 -1.38 10.78
C PRO A 37 28.97 -2.77 11.40
N ARG A 38 27.79 -3.07 11.96
CA ARG A 38 27.45 -4.36 12.58
C ARG A 38 26.60 -5.25 11.67
N THR A 39 26.26 -4.79 10.47
CA THR A 39 25.42 -5.52 9.52
C THR A 39 26.29 -6.08 8.41
N ASP A 40 26.09 -7.34 8.07
CA ASP A 40 26.72 -7.93 6.88
C ASP A 40 26.33 -7.09 5.65
N PRO A 41 27.29 -6.60 4.83
CA PRO A 41 26.99 -5.80 3.65
C PRO A 41 26.00 -6.48 2.68
N THR A 42 26.00 -7.82 2.63
CA THR A 42 25.04 -8.58 1.82
C THR A 42 23.60 -8.40 2.29
N HIS A 43 23.37 -8.17 3.59
CA HIS A 43 22.05 -7.88 4.15
C HIS A 43 21.62 -6.41 3.96
N LEU A 44 22.56 -5.52 3.65
CA LEU A 44 22.25 -4.12 3.30
C LEU A 44 21.83 -3.97 1.83
N ASP A 45 22.23 -4.92 0.99
CA ASP A 45 21.90 -4.95 -0.42
C ASP A 45 20.38 -4.89 -0.63
N PHE A 46 19.95 -4.02 -1.54
CA PHE A 46 18.54 -3.79 -1.77
C PHE A 46 17.83 -5.04 -2.31
N SER A 47 18.49 -5.89 -3.10
CA SER A 47 17.90 -7.14 -3.58
C SER A 47 17.58 -8.11 -2.44
N TYR A 48 18.40 -8.12 -1.39
CA TYR A 48 18.13 -8.89 -0.17
C TYR A 48 16.98 -8.26 0.64
N ARG A 49 17.06 -6.96 0.91
CA ARG A 49 16.06 -6.24 1.74
C ARG A 49 14.67 -6.21 1.11
N SER A 50 14.60 -5.99 -0.20
CA SER A 50 13.33 -5.95 -0.95
C SER A 50 12.54 -7.25 -0.82
N LYS A 51 13.20 -8.42 -0.77
CA LYS A 51 12.53 -9.71 -0.56
C LYS A 51 11.90 -9.83 0.83
N LEU A 52 12.59 -9.31 1.86
CA LEU A 52 12.02 -9.23 3.21
C LEU A 52 10.84 -8.27 3.25
N PHE A 53 10.96 -7.11 2.58
CA PHE A 53 9.87 -6.14 2.46
C PHE A 53 8.64 -6.71 1.74
N GLU A 54 8.83 -7.48 0.66
CA GLU A 54 7.73 -8.16 -0.04
C GLU A 54 6.95 -9.06 0.93
N HIS A 55 7.65 -9.89 1.72
CA HIS A 55 7.04 -10.77 2.71
C HIS A 55 6.30 -9.99 3.81
N GLU A 56 6.88 -8.90 4.33
CA GLU A 56 6.23 -8.05 5.33
C GLU A 56 4.96 -7.41 4.77
N LEU A 57 5.01 -6.80 3.59
CA LEU A 57 3.87 -6.14 2.96
C LEU A 57 2.73 -7.13 2.66
N GLN A 58 3.06 -8.34 2.22
CA GLN A 58 2.09 -9.43 2.03
C GLN A 58 1.49 -9.89 3.36
N SER A 59 2.31 -10.08 4.38
CA SER A 59 1.86 -10.53 5.71
C SER A 59 0.92 -9.52 6.37
N PHE A 60 1.22 -8.23 6.22
CA PHE A 60 0.35 -7.17 6.72
C PHE A 60 -0.94 -7.05 5.91
N ASN A 61 -0.87 -7.13 4.58
CA ASN A 61 -2.02 -6.97 3.67
C ASN A 61 -2.92 -5.77 4.04
N ALA A 62 -2.30 -4.63 4.34
CA ALA A 62 -3.04 -3.45 4.79
C ALA A 62 -3.92 -2.85 3.68
N ASP A 63 -4.97 -2.13 4.06
CA ASP A 63 -5.86 -1.51 3.08
C ASP A 63 -5.26 -0.22 2.49
N ILE A 64 -4.46 0.48 3.29
CA ILE A 64 -3.65 1.64 2.93
C ILE A 64 -2.21 1.42 3.39
N VAL A 65 -1.25 1.70 2.53
CA VAL A 65 0.19 1.54 2.81
C VAL A 65 0.89 2.88 2.57
N CYS A 66 1.47 3.44 3.63
CA CYS A 66 2.23 4.68 3.61
C CYS A 66 3.71 4.35 3.86
N LEU A 67 4.59 4.66 2.91
CA LEU A 67 6.01 4.33 2.99
C LEU A 67 6.88 5.58 2.98
N GLN A 68 7.95 5.56 3.77
CA GLN A 68 8.98 6.61 3.80
C GLN A 68 10.33 6.06 3.33
N GLU A 69 11.20 6.95 2.86
CA GLU A 69 12.53 6.63 2.32
C GLU A 69 12.47 5.60 1.17
N ILE A 70 11.55 5.79 0.23
CA ILE A 70 11.51 5.00 -1.00
C ILE A 70 12.31 5.72 -2.07
N HIS A 71 13.35 5.06 -2.60
CA HIS A 71 14.10 5.56 -3.74
C HIS A 71 13.22 5.60 -5.00
N GLN A 72 13.39 6.64 -5.82
CA GLN A 72 12.56 6.89 -6.99
C GLN A 72 12.56 5.72 -7.99
N ASP A 73 13.73 5.14 -8.27
CA ASP A 73 13.81 4.02 -9.21
C ASP A 73 13.15 2.76 -8.65
N ASP A 74 13.33 2.50 -7.35
CA ASP A 74 12.74 1.34 -6.66
C ASP A 74 11.21 1.44 -6.61
N PHE A 75 10.66 2.66 -6.50
CA PHE A 75 9.23 2.91 -6.63
C PHE A 75 8.68 2.45 -7.99
N HIS A 76 9.31 2.88 -9.08
CA HIS A 76 8.82 2.61 -10.43
C HIS A 76 9.09 1.17 -10.90
N GLN A 77 10.28 0.64 -10.61
CA GLN A 77 10.74 -0.63 -11.18
C GLN A 77 10.35 -1.85 -10.35
N TRP A 78 10.12 -1.68 -9.04
CA TRP A 78 9.85 -2.78 -8.12
C TRP A 78 8.53 -2.61 -7.38
N LEU A 79 8.40 -1.55 -6.56
CA LEU A 79 7.34 -1.43 -5.56
C LEU A 79 5.95 -1.29 -6.20
N SER A 80 5.81 -0.42 -7.19
CA SER A 80 4.54 -0.20 -7.90
C SER A 80 4.05 -1.46 -8.62
N PRO A 81 4.85 -2.14 -9.47
CA PRO A 81 4.45 -3.41 -10.08
C PRO A 81 4.10 -4.49 -9.05
N PHE A 82 4.87 -4.60 -7.97
CA PHE A 82 4.62 -5.58 -6.91
C PHE A 82 3.28 -5.33 -6.19
N LEU A 83 3.02 -4.11 -5.73
CA LEU A 83 1.76 -3.79 -5.05
C LEU A 83 0.55 -3.83 -5.98
N PHE A 84 0.72 -3.53 -7.27
CA PHE A 84 -0.35 -3.73 -8.26
C PHE A 84 -0.80 -5.19 -8.32
N GLN A 85 0.13 -6.16 -8.30
CA GLN A 85 -0.19 -7.59 -8.25
C GLN A 85 -0.92 -7.98 -6.96
N LEU A 86 -0.67 -7.26 -5.86
CA LEU A 86 -1.38 -7.45 -4.59
C LEU A 86 -2.73 -6.71 -4.51
N GLY A 87 -3.22 -6.14 -5.62
CA GLY A 87 -4.54 -5.52 -5.70
C GLY A 87 -4.59 -4.05 -5.25
N TYR A 88 -3.44 -3.40 -5.11
CA TYR A 88 -3.40 -1.95 -4.88
C TYR A 88 -3.56 -1.17 -6.19
N GLY A 89 -4.06 0.05 -6.10
CA GLY A 89 -4.12 0.99 -7.22
C GLY A 89 -2.75 1.57 -7.59
N GLU A 90 -2.74 2.52 -8.53
CA GLU A 90 -1.56 3.32 -8.82
C GLU A 90 -1.12 4.07 -7.55
N GLY A 91 0.15 3.94 -7.17
CA GLY A 91 0.71 4.59 -5.99
C GLY A 91 1.00 6.07 -6.24
N THR A 92 0.74 6.91 -5.25
CA THR A 92 1.14 8.32 -5.30
C THR A 92 2.51 8.48 -4.65
N PHE A 93 3.49 8.98 -5.42
CA PHE A 93 4.86 9.25 -4.94
C PHE A 93 5.14 10.75 -4.85
N ALA A 94 5.74 11.18 -3.74
CA ALA A 94 6.28 12.52 -3.57
C ALA A 94 7.75 12.44 -3.19
N LYS A 95 8.63 12.77 -4.16
CA LYS A 95 10.07 12.89 -3.94
C LYS A 95 10.40 13.99 -2.93
N ARG A 96 11.32 13.75 -2.01
CA ARG A 96 11.81 14.77 -1.06
C ARG A 96 12.44 15.95 -1.81
N GLY A 97 12.36 17.15 -1.23
CA GLY A 97 12.97 18.34 -1.80
C GLY A 97 14.50 18.28 -1.84
N GLY A 98 15.11 19.26 -2.49
CA GLY A 98 16.56 19.39 -2.61
C GLY A 98 17.13 18.61 -3.80
N THR A 99 18.14 19.19 -4.45
CA THR A 99 18.66 18.72 -5.76
C THR A 99 19.31 17.34 -5.70
N LYS A 100 19.79 16.91 -4.53
CA LYS A 100 20.44 15.61 -4.33
C LYS A 100 19.50 14.52 -3.81
N ALA A 101 18.26 14.84 -3.48
CA ALA A 101 17.31 13.85 -3.00
C ALA A 101 17.04 12.82 -4.10
N LYS A 102 16.96 11.55 -3.70
CA LYS A 102 16.56 10.44 -4.58
C LYS A 102 15.41 9.63 -4.00
N ASP A 103 15.10 9.88 -2.74
CA ASP A 103 14.07 9.24 -1.95
C ASP A 103 12.84 10.14 -1.78
N GLY A 104 11.74 9.55 -1.35
CA GLY A 104 10.50 10.26 -1.03
C GLY A 104 9.54 9.42 -0.21
N VAL A 105 8.30 9.89 -0.17
CA VAL A 105 7.19 9.19 0.49
C VAL A 105 6.20 8.68 -0.55
N VAL A 106 5.57 7.54 -0.26
CA VAL A 106 4.61 6.90 -1.15
C VAL A 106 3.33 6.55 -0.39
N ILE A 107 2.17 6.66 -1.04
CA ILE A 107 0.90 6.12 -0.55
C ILE A 107 0.30 5.18 -1.60
N PHE A 108 -0.06 3.98 -1.16
CA PHE A 108 -0.86 3.01 -1.91
C PHE A 108 -2.15 2.69 -1.15
N PHE A 109 -3.20 2.29 -1.88
CA PHE A 109 -4.46 1.85 -1.29
C PHE A 109 -5.10 0.75 -2.16
N LYS A 110 -5.85 -0.15 -1.53
CA LYS A 110 -6.59 -1.23 -2.20
C LYS A 110 -7.64 -0.66 -3.14
N ARG A 111 -7.55 -1.00 -4.44
CA ARG A 111 -8.37 -0.39 -5.50
C ARG A 111 -9.85 -0.78 -5.46
N ASP A 112 -10.15 -1.89 -4.80
CA ASP A 112 -11.50 -2.39 -4.51
C ASP A 112 -12.12 -1.78 -3.25
N LYS A 113 -11.36 -1.03 -2.44
CA LYS A 113 -11.87 -0.37 -1.22
C LYS A 113 -11.88 1.14 -1.32
N PHE A 114 -10.96 1.73 -2.07
CA PHE A 114 -10.80 3.18 -2.13
C PHE A 114 -10.69 3.70 -3.56
N LYS A 115 -11.23 4.90 -3.76
CA LYS A 115 -11.02 5.71 -4.96
C LYS A 115 -10.27 6.98 -4.56
N LEU A 116 -9.21 7.31 -5.28
CA LEU A 116 -8.53 8.60 -5.11
C LEU A 116 -9.41 9.72 -5.63
N ILE A 117 -9.70 10.70 -4.79
CA ILE A 117 -10.41 11.92 -5.15
C ILE A 117 -9.41 13.03 -5.47
N ASN A 118 -8.41 13.21 -4.60
CA ASN A 118 -7.37 14.19 -4.82
C ASN A 118 -6.09 13.83 -4.06
N GLN A 119 -4.98 14.44 -4.46
CA GLN A 119 -3.69 14.33 -3.77
C GLN A 119 -3.04 15.70 -3.61
N TYR A 120 -2.34 15.89 -2.49
CA TYR A 120 -1.63 17.13 -2.21
C TYR A 120 -0.22 16.83 -1.76
N ARG A 121 0.73 17.56 -2.34
CA ARG A 121 2.12 17.59 -1.91
C ARG A 121 2.35 18.87 -1.11
N LEU A 122 3.08 18.74 -0.02
CA LEU A 122 3.49 19.85 0.82
C LEU A 122 5.00 19.85 0.99
N ASP A 123 5.67 20.87 0.46
CA ASP A 123 7.11 21.09 0.63
C ASP A 123 7.35 21.96 1.86
N TYR A 124 7.95 21.37 2.92
CA TYR A 124 8.15 22.09 4.18
C TYR A 124 9.13 23.26 4.04
N PHE A 125 10.09 23.15 3.11
CA PHE A 125 11.01 24.23 2.80
C PHE A 125 10.26 25.49 2.37
N ASP A 126 9.30 25.36 1.46
CA ASP A 126 8.55 26.51 0.91
C ASP A 126 7.71 27.18 2.00
N ILE A 127 7.08 26.39 2.88
CA ILE A 127 6.33 26.93 4.02
C ILE A 127 7.26 27.67 4.98
N ALA A 128 8.41 27.08 5.31
CA ALA A 128 9.37 27.68 6.23
C ALA A 128 9.89 29.02 5.70
N GLN A 129 10.20 29.12 4.41
CA GLN A 129 10.65 30.37 3.80
C GLN A 129 9.59 31.49 3.90
N VAL A 130 8.31 31.15 3.83
CA VAL A 130 7.22 32.14 3.90
C VAL A 130 6.86 32.50 5.33
N GLN A 131 6.69 31.51 6.21
CA GLN A 131 6.15 31.72 7.55
C GLN A 131 7.22 31.93 8.63
N PHE A 132 8.42 31.38 8.41
CA PHE A 132 9.50 31.37 9.40
C PHE A 132 10.86 31.68 8.74
N PRO A 133 11.01 32.82 8.03
CA PRO A 133 12.18 33.09 7.18
C PRO A 133 13.51 33.14 7.94
N THR A 134 13.49 33.36 9.26
CA THR A 134 14.69 33.43 10.11
C THR A 134 15.03 32.10 10.78
N GLU A 135 14.15 31.09 10.74
CA GLU A 135 14.34 29.80 11.42
C GLU A 135 14.91 28.75 10.47
N ALA A 136 16.24 28.80 10.27
CA ALA A 136 16.93 27.89 9.37
C ALA A 136 16.75 26.40 9.72
N SER A 137 16.47 26.08 10.99
CA SER A 137 16.19 24.71 11.45
C SER A 137 14.89 24.14 10.85
N LEU A 138 13.94 25.00 10.48
CA LEU A 138 12.66 24.61 9.89
C LEU A 138 12.72 24.51 8.37
N ALA A 139 13.77 25.05 7.74
CA ALA A 139 14.03 24.97 6.30
C ALA A 139 14.53 23.57 5.88
N THR A 140 13.83 22.53 6.31
CA THR A 140 14.11 21.15 5.91
C THR A 140 13.54 20.89 4.52
N TYR A 141 14.23 20.06 3.74
CA TYR A 141 13.73 19.61 2.44
C TYR A 141 12.68 18.49 2.55
N ASN A 142 12.10 18.28 3.73
CA ASN A 142 11.08 17.27 3.93
C ASN A 142 9.84 17.57 3.10
N VAL A 143 9.07 16.53 2.81
CA VAL A 143 7.83 16.60 2.06
C VAL A 143 6.74 15.83 2.80
N ALA A 144 5.52 16.32 2.78
CA ALA A 144 4.34 15.55 3.15
C ALA A 144 3.48 15.26 1.92
N LEU A 145 2.82 14.12 1.94
CA LEU A 145 1.91 13.68 0.90
C LEU A 145 0.56 13.34 1.53
N PHE A 146 -0.49 13.92 1.00
CA PHE A 146 -1.86 13.70 1.42
C PHE A 146 -2.65 13.09 0.26
N CYS A 147 -3.48 12.10 0.57
CA CYS A 147 -4.44 11.52 -0.37
C CYS A 147 -5.84 11.62 0.23
N LEU A 148 -6.75 12.27 -0.49
CA LEU A 148 -8.17 12.27 -0.18
C LEU A 148 -8.80 11.06 -0.86
N LEU A 149 -9.26 10.11 -0.04
CA LEU A 149 -9.81 8.83 -0.51
C LEU A 149 -11.31 8.75 -0.24
N GLN A 150 -12.06 8.27 -1.21
CA GLN A 150 -13.46 7.88 -1.06
C GLN A 150 -13.54 6.37 -0.81
N ILE A 151 -14.26 5.96 0.22
CA ILE A 151 -14.55 4.54 0.47
C ILE A 151 -15.55 4.05 -0.59
N GLN A 152 -15.23 2.93 -1.23
CA GLN A 152 -16.11 2.27 -2.19
C GLN A 152 -16.99 1.26 -1.44
N ASN A 153 -18.31 1.43 -1.54
CA ASN A 153 -19.26 0.40 -1.09
C ASN A 153 -19.32 -0.69 -2.16
N ASN A 154 -18.26 -1.50 -2.26
CA ASN A 154 -18.33 -2.70 -3.05
C ASN A 154 -19.21 -3.70 -2.30
N LYS A 155 -20.52 -3.62 -2.59
CA LYS A 155 -21.37 -4.81 -2.51
C LYS A 155 -20.68 -5.79 -3.46
N GLY A 156 -20.00 -6.80 -2.91
CA GLY A 156 -19.61 -7.95 -3.72
C GLY A 156 -20.83 -8.46 -4.51
N PRO A 157 -20.63 -9.29 -5.55
CA PRO A 157 -21.77 -9.89 -6.23
C PRO A 157 -22.74 -10.42 -5.16
N PRO A 158 -24.05 -10.09 -5.23
CA PRO A 158 -24.98 -10.52 -4.21
C PRO A 158 -24.80 -12.02 -3.99
N LEU A 159 -24.86 -12.48 -2.74
CA LEU A 159 -24.67 -13.91 -2.41
C LEU A 159 -25.55 -14.84 -3.27
N ALA A 160 -26.66 -14.31 -3.79
CA ALA A 160 -27.54 -14.94 -4.78
C ALA A 160 -26.85 -15.28 -6.13
N ALA A 161 -25.89 -14.48 -6.60
CA ALA A 161 -25.15 -14.70 -7.84
C ALA A 161 -24.08 -15.79 -7.72
N ILE A 162 -23.65 -16.16 -6.51
CA ILE A 162 -22.69 -17.25 -6.26
C ILE A 162 -23.41 -18.61 -6.17
N LEU A 163 -24.73 -18.61 -5.93
CA LEU A 163 -25.53 -19.83 -5.81
C LEU A 163 -26.16 -20.29 -7.13
N ASP A 164 -26.11 -19.47 -8.18
CA ASP A 164 -26.80 -19.76 -9.47
C ASP A 164 -25.91 -20.46 -10.52
N GLU A 165 -24.60 -20.58 -10.30
CA GLU A 165 -23.71 -21.30 -11.24
C GLU A 165 -23.51 -22.79 -10.90
N SER A 166 -24.29 -23.34 -9.95
CA SER A 166 -24.18 -24.76 -9.53
C SER A 166 -25.34 -25.67 -9.96
N THR A 167 -26.30 -25.18 -10.77
CA THR A 167 -27.54 -25.92 -11.08
C THR A 167 -27.81 -26.25 -12.56
N THR A 168 -26.89 -26.02 -13.49
CA THR A 168 -27.08 -26.42 -14.90
C THR A 168 -26.00 -27.36 -15.40
N GLY A 169 -26.06 -28.64 -14.99
CA GLY A 169 -25.25 -29.65 -15.66
C GLY A 169 -25.02 -30.96 -14.92
N VAL A 170 -26.06 -31.61 -14.38
CA VAL A 170 -25.95 -33.02 -13.99
C VAL A 170 -27.14 -33.78 -14.56
N ASP A 171 -26.84 -34.67 -15.50
CA ASP A 171 -27.74 -35.64 -16.12
C ASP A 171 -28.43 -36.50 -15.03
N PRO A 172 -29.78 -36.56 -14.97
CA PRO A 172 -30.51 -37.31 -13.94
C PRO A 172 -30.29 -38.83 -13.95
N ASN A 173 -29.64 -39.41 -14.97
CA ASN A 173 -29.54 -40.88 -15.11
C ASN A 173 -28.22 -41.51 -14.65
N ALA A 174 -27.26 -40.77 -14.09
CA ALA A 174 -25.95 -41.31 -13.74
C ALA A 174 -25.91 -42.17 -12.43
N ARG A 175 -27.03 -42.32 -11.71
CA ARG A 175 -27.07 -42.99 -10.39
C ARG A 175 -27.46 -44.47 -10.38
N GLN A 176 -27.45 -45.15 -11.53
CA GLN A 176 -27.82 -46.58 -11.60
C GLN A 176 -26.76 -47.51 -12.22
N GLN A 177 -25.49 -47.09 -12.34
CA GLN A 177 -24.42 -47.91 -12.94
C GLN A 177 -23.14 -48.12 -12.11
N MET A 178 -23.15 -47.89 -10.79
CA MET A 178 -22.00 -48.26 -9.92
C MET A 178 -22.41 -49.19 -8.76
N GLN A 179 -22.94 -50.36 -9.09
CA GLN A 179 -22.99 -51.53 -8.19
C GLN A 179 -22.47 -52.84 -8.81
N GLU A 180 -21.77 -52.76 -9.95
CA GLU A 180 -20.92 -53.85 -10.42
C GLU A 180 -19.55 -53.28 -10.77
N ILE A 181 -18.59 -53.45 -9.87
CA ILE A 181 -17.14 -53.66 -10.06
C ILE A 181 -16.48 -53.33 -8.71
N PHE A 182 -16.21 -54.42 -7.97
CA PHE A 182 -15.62 -54.58 -6.63
C PHE A 182 -16.52 -54.27 -5.42
#